data_AF-A0A2N0LMA1-F1
#
_entry.id   AF-A0A2N0LMA1-F1
#
_cell.length_a   1.000
_cell.length_b   1.000
_cell.length_c   1.000
_cell.angle_alpha   90.00
_cell.angle_beta   90.00
_cell.angle_gamma   90.00
#
_symmetry.space_group_name_H-M   'P 1'
#
loop_
_entity.id
_entity.type
_entity.pdbx_description
1 polymer ?
#
loop_
_entity_poly.entity_id
_entity_poly.type
_entity_poly.pdbx_seq_one_letter_code
_entity_poly.pdbx_strand_id
1 'polypeptide(L)'
;MTVYMVERDLTGLTMDQLAGAQKAAIETSQKFTAEGKPVRYIRSTFVPGDSRCMCLFESDSQDLVRDVNVTAQLPFNGIVEALDLTP
;
A
#
# COMPACT_ATOMS: atom_id res chain seq x y z
N MET A 1 11.39 11.19 3.29
CA MET A 1 9.93 10.94 3.21
C MET A 1 9.58 9.94 4.29
N THR A 2 8.37 10.02 4.84
CA THR A 2 7.91 9.14 5.91
C THR A 2 7.43 7.82 5.32
N VAL A 3 7.66 6.70 6.03
CA VAL A 3 7.08 5.41 5.64
C VAL A 3 5.73 5.25 6.31
N TYR A 4 4.73 4.86 5.53
CA TYR A 4 3.39 4.53 5.98
C TYR A 4 3.09 3.06 5.69
N MET A 5 2.48 2.40 6.66
CA MET A 5 1.96 1.05 6.53
C MET A 5 0.45 1.10 6.30
N VAL A 6 -0.01 0.44 5.25
CA VAL A 6 -1.42 0.22 4.94
C VAL A 6 -1.77 -1.21 5.29
N GLU A 7 -2.73 -1.37 6.21
CA GLU A 7 -3.21 -2.67 6.65
C GLU A 7 -4.48 -3.06 5.91
N ARG A 8 -4.54 -4.30 5.42
CA ARG A 8 -5.70 -4.86 4.71
C ARG A 8 -6.04 -6.23 5.25
N ASP A 9 -7.34 -6.46 5.40
CA ASP A 9 -7.89 -7.81 5.55
C ASP A 9 -8.12 -8.41 4.15
N LEU A 10 -7.59 -9.60 3.94
CA LEU A 10 -7.67 -10.35 2.69
C LEU A 10 -8.46 -11.66 2.85
N THR A 11 -9.30 -11.76 3.88
CA THR A 11 -10.15 -12.94 4.10
C THR A 11 -10.98 -13.23 2.85
N GLY A 12 -10.76 -14.42 2.27
CA GLY A 12 -11.45 -14.86 1.06
C GLY A 12 -10.84 -14.39 -0.26
N LEU A 13 -9.68 -13.72 -0.27
CA LEU A 13 -8.97 -13.36 -1.49
C LEU A 13 -7.99 -14.45 -1.94
N THR A 14 -7.84 -14.60 -3.25
CA THR A 14 -6.85 -15.47 -3.88
C THR A 14 -5.50 -14.75 -4.05
N MET A 15 -4.44 -15.53 -4.26
CA MET A 15 -3.10 -14.97 -4.55
C MET A 15 -3.07 -14.12 -5.83
N ASP A 16 -3.88 -14.47 -6.84
CA ASP A 16 -3.97 -13.69 -8.07
C ASP A 16 -4.62 -12.32 -7.83
N GLN A 17 -5.64 -12.27 -6.96
CA GLN A 17 -6.25 -11.01 -6.54
C GLN A 17 -5.27 -10.14 -5.76
N LEU A 18 -4.43 -10.75 -4.91
CA LEU A 18 -3.35 -10.05 -4.21
C LEU A 18 -2.32 -9.47 -5.18
N ALA A 19 -1.90 -10.25 -6.19
CA ALA A 19 -0.97 -9.76 -7.21
C ALA A 19 -1.55 -8.59 -8.02
N GLY A 20 -2.84 -8.68 -8.37
CA GLY A 20 -3.57 -7.58 -9.02
C GLY A 20 -3.64 -6.32 -8.16
N ALA A 21 -3.95 -6.46 -6.88
CA ALA A 21 -3.99 -5.36 -5.92
C ALA A 21 -2.63 -4.69 -5.75
N GLN A 22 -1.56 -5.48 -5.64
CA GLN A 22 -0.19 -4.97 -5.58
C GLN A 22 0.17 -4.18 -6.84
N LYS A 23 -0.15 -4.71 -8.02
CA LYS A 23 0.10 -4.03 -9.29
C LYS A 23 -0.63 -2.68 -9.37
N ALA A 24 -1.92 -2.66 -9.01
CA ALA A 24 -2.72 -1.44 -9.00
C ALA A 24 -2.15 -0.37 -8.05
N ALA A 25 -1.66 -0.76 -6.87
CA ALA A 25 -1.00 0.14 -5.93
C ALA A 25 0.28 0.76 -6.51
N ILE A 26 1.11 -0.07 -7.17
CA ILE A 26 2.36 0.38 -7.80
C ILE A 26 2.07 1.37 -8.93
N GLU A 27 1.20 1.01 -9.87
CA GLU A 27 0.87 1.83 -11.04
C GLU A 27 0.25 3.18 -10.63
N THR A 28 -0.65 3.17 -9.64
CA THR A 28 -1.27 4.39 -9.13
C THR A 28 -0.26 5.28 -8.42
N SER A 29 0.66 4.70 -7.64
CA SER A 29 1.74 5.45 -6.98
C SER A 29 2.68 6.12 -7.99
N GLN A 30 3.03 5.39 -9.06
CA GLN A 30 3.85 5.92 -10.16
C GLN A 30 3.15 7.06 -10.89
N LYS A 31 1.85 6.92 -11.17
CA LYS A 31 1.03 7.97 -11.77
C LYS A 31 1.02 9.23 -10.90
N PHE A 32 0.76 9.10 -9.61
CA PHE A 32 0.72 10.23 -8.68
C PHE A 32 2.07 10.94 -8.61
N THR A 33 3.16 10.18 -8.54
CA THR A 33 4.51 10.75 -8.54
C THR A 33 4.81 11.50 -9.84
N ALA A 34 4.40 10.98 -10.99
CA ALA A 34 4.50 11.69 -12.28
C ALA A 34 3.66 12.97 -12.34
N GLU A 35 2.56 13.05 -11.60
CA GLU A 35 1.71 14.24 -11.44
C GLU A 35 2.20 15.21 -10.35
N GLY A 36 3.40 14.98 -9.77
CA GLY A 36 3.98 15.85 -8.74
C GLY A 36 3.46 15.59 -7.32
N LYS A 37 2.78 14.47 -7.09
CA LYS A 37 2.34 14.00 -5.76
C LYS A 37 3.26 12.85 -5.31
N PRO A 38 4.33 13.12 -4.54
CA PRO A 38 5.34 12.12 -4.25
C PRO A 38 4.80 10.99 -3.36
N VAL A 39 4.70 9.79 -3.93
CA VAL A 39 4.30 8.56 -3.24
C VAL A 39 4.89 7.34 -3.93
N ARG A 40 5.59 6.51 -3.18
CA ARG A 40 6.30 5.33 -3.70
C ARG A 40 5.83 4.08 -2.98
N TYR A 41 5.42 3.07 -3.74
CA TYR A 41 5.22 1.72 -3.20
C TYR A 41 6.59 1.08 -2.92
N ILE A 42 6.83 0.61 -1.69
CA ILE A 42 8.09 -0.02 -1.31
C ILE A 42 7.99 -1.54 -1.47
N ARG A 43 7.16 -2.17 -0.63
CA ARG A 43 7.03 -3.62 -0.52
C ARG A 43 5.74 -3.99 0.21
N SER A 44 5.39 -5.27 0.19
CA SER A 44 4.31 -5.82 0.98
C SER A 44 4.69 -7.12 1.66
N THR A 45 4.07 -7.36 2.81
CA THR A 45 4.12 -8.62 3.52
C THR A 45 2.70 -9.14 3.66
N PHE A 46 2.47 -10.37 3.21
CA PHE A 46 1.21 -11.08 3.41
C PHE A 46 1.43 -12.17 4.46
N VAL A 47 0.52 -12.25 5.43
CA VAL A 47 0.50 -13.25 6.50
C VAL A 47 -0.70 -14.16 6.24
N PRO A 48 -0.51 -15.34 5.60
CA PRO A 48 -1.62 -16.21 5.22
C PRO A 48 -2.44 -16.71 6.42
N GLY A 49 -1.78 -16.97 7.56
CA GLY A 49 -2.45 -17.44 8.78
C GLY A 49 -3.47 -16.46 9.35
N ASP A 50 -3.24 -15.16 9.15
CA ASP A 50 -4.11 -14.09 9.65
C ASP A 50 -4.97 -13.48 8.54
N SER A 51 -4.80 -13.93 7.29
CA SER A 51 -5.37 -13.28 6.10
C SER A 51 -5.10 -11.77 6.05
N ARG A 52 -3.92 -11.33 6.50
CA ARG A 52 -3.58 -9.89 6.58
C ARG A 52 -2.45 -9.52 5.63
N CYS A 53 -2.58 -8.36 5.00
CA CYS A 53 -1.52 -7.79 4.18
C CYS A 53 -1.14 -6.39 4.65
N MET A 54 0.16 -6.18 4.79
CA MET A 54 0.78 -4.91 5.13
C MET A 54 1.53 -4.41 3.90
N CYS A 55 1.11 -3.29 3.31
CA CYS A 55 1.88 -2.63 2.24
C CYS A 55 2.57 -1.38 2.80
N LEU A 56 3.85 -1.24 2.50
CA LEU A 56 4.65 -0.09 2.88
C LEU A 56 4.74 0.89 1.70
N PHE A 57 4.46 2.15 2.00
CA PHE A 57 4.57 3.28 1.08
C PHE A 57 5.51 4.32 1.69
N GLU A 58 6.24 5.02 0.85
CA GLU A 58 7.01 6.20 1.21
C GLU A 58 6.31 7.43 0.63
N SER A 59 6.01 8.43 1.47
CA SER A 59 5.38 9.68 1.02
C SER A 59 5.62 10.81 2.02
N ASP A 60 5.38 12.05 1.59
CA ASP A 60 5.37 13.22 2.47
C ASP A 60 4.07 13.37 3.27
N SER A 61 3.01 12.62 2.91
CA SER A 61 1.71 12.73 3.55
C SER A 61 0.96 11.40 3.62
N GLN A 62 0.35 11.12 4.78
CA GLN A 62 -0.58 10.01 4.97
C GLN A 62 -1.80 10.12 4.03
N ASP A 63 -2.24 11.35 3.72
CA ASP A 63 -3.39 11.58 2.83
C ASP A 63 -3.07 11.19 1.40
N LEU A 64 -1.84 11.38 0.92
CA LEU A 64 -1.44 10.91 -0.42
C LEU A 64 -1.46 9.38 -0.49
N VAL A 65 -1.03 8.70 0.58
CA VAL A 65 -1.13 7.23 0.66
C VAL A 65 -2.59 6.80 0.67
N ARG A 66 -3.48 7.51 1.38
CA ARG A 66 -4.93 7.27 1.34
C ARG A 66 -5.48 7.43 -0.08
N ASP A 67 -5.15 8.52 -0.75
CA ASP A 67 -5.64 8.84 -2.09
C ASP A 67 -5.19 7.81 -3.12
N VAL A 68 -3.96 7.29 -3.03
CA VAL A 68 -3.50 6.18 -3.87
C VAL A 68 -4.39 4.95 -3.69
N ASN A 69 -4.67 4.57 -2.44
CA ASN A 69 -5.48 3.38 -2.16
C ASN A 69 -6.94 3.54 -2.62
N VAL A 70 -7.54 4.71 -2.39
CA VAL A 70 -8.89 5.03 -2.87
C VAL A 70 -8.94 5.04 -4.40
N THR A 71 -7.97 5.68 -5.06
CA THR A 71 -7.90 5.76 -6.53
C THR A 71 -7.70 4.39 -7.16
N ALA A 72 -6.87 3.54 -6.54
CA ALA A 72 -6.64 2.17 -6.96
C ALA A 72 -7.79 1.21 -6.58
N GLN A 73 -8.85 1.71 -5.93
CA GLN A 73 -10.00 0.92 -5.44
C GLN A 73 -9.60 -0.21 -4.49
N LEU A 74 -8.56 0.00 -3.69
CA LEU A 74 -8.04 -0.97 -2.74
C LEU A 74 -8.65 -0.72 -1.35
N PRO A 75 -9.44 -1.65 -0.80
CA PRO A 75 -9.93 -1.52 0.56
C PRO A 75 -8.77 -1.63 1.56
N PHE A 76 -8.86 -0.90 2.67
CA PHE A 76 -7.89 -0.94 3.75
C PHE A 76 -8.56 -0.66 5.10
N ASN A 77 -7.98 -1.22 6.17
CA ASN A 77 -8.47 -1.05 7.54
C ASN A 77 -7.87 0.20 8.19
N GLY A 78 -6.65 0.56 7.79
CA GLY A 78 -5.95 1.69 8.37
C GLY A 78 -4.67 2.05 7.62
N ILE A 79 -4.19 3.25 7.90
CA ILE A 79 -2.90 3.76 7.44
C ILE A 79 -2.22 4.35 8.66
N VAL A 80 -1.01 3.91 8.96
CA VAL A 80 -0.22 4.38 10.11
C VAL A 80 1.19 4.70 9.66
N GLU A 81 1.85 5.64 10.32
CA GLU A 81 3.30 5.80 10.17
C GLU A 81 4.03 4.55 10.66
N ALA A 82 5.10 4.16 9.98
CA ALA A 82 5.87 2.96 10.26
C ALA A 82 7.37 3.21 10.07
N LEU A 83 8.19 2.39 10.72
CA LEU A 83 9.64 2.36 10.51
C LEU A 83 9.99 1.13 9.67
N ASP A 84 10.50 1.34 8.45
CA ASP A 84 11.01 0.26 7.60
C ASP A 84 12.46 -0.06 7.97
N LEU A 85 12.63 -0.93 8.97
CA LEU A 85 13.95 -1.32 9.47
C LEU A 85 14.58 -2.37 8.54
N THR A 86 15.52 -1.95 7.70
CA THR A 86 16.37 -2.85 6.91
C THR A 86 17.63 -3.24 7.70
N PRO A 87 18.12 -4.49 7.61
CA PRO A 87 19.33 -4.94 8.32
C PRO A 87 20.58 -4.11 8.07
#